data_AF-A0A933Q8Q0-F1
#
_entry.id   AF-A0A933Q8Q0-F1
#
_cell.length_a   1.000
_cell.length_b   1.000
_cell.length_c   1.000
_cell.angle_alpha   90.00
_cell.angle_beta   90.00
_cell.angle_gamma   90.00
#
_symmetry.space_group_name_H-M   'P 1'
#
loop_
_entity.id
_entity.type
_entity.pdbx_description
1 polymer ?
#
loop_
_entity_poly.entity_id
_entity_poly.type
_entity_poly.pdbx_seq_one_letter_code
_entity_poly.pdbx_strand_id
1 'polypeptide(L)'
;MNTTNIDTTTYNATDLRFRLGAILDELDRRSAPILIISRSKPCAWLYPYTKKALTSAAFDKWQKEALPKYKKIKAQKMIELIRIDRDRK
;
A
#
# COMPACT_ATOMS: atom_id res chain seq x y z
N MET A 1 -23.80 11.94 2.75
CA MET A 1 -22.82 10.84 2.92
C MET A 1 -22.87 10.00 1.66
N ASN A 2 -21.85 10.06 0.81
CA ASN A 2 -21.80 9.23 -0.39
C ASN A 2 -21.26 7.86 0.01
N THR A 3 -22.16 6.90 0.20
CA THR A 3 -21.82 5.48 0.24
C THR A 3 -21.40 5.06 -1.16
N THR A 4 -20.12 5.25 -1.46
CA THR A 4 -19.49 4.63 -2.63
C THR A 4 -19.61 3.12 -2.41
N ASN A 5 -20.58 2.47 -3.05
CA ASN A 5 -20.65 1.02 -3.14
C ASN A 5 -19.42 0.58 -3.93
N ILE A 6 -18.31 0.35 -3.23
CA ILE A 6 -17.14 -0.30 -3.79
C ILE A 6 -17.59 -1.73 -4.04
N ASP A 7 -17.81 -2.08 -5.31
CA ASP A 7 -18.18 -3.42 -5.74
C ASP A 7 -17.02 -4.37 -5.41
N THR A 8 -17.01 -4.87 -4.18
CA THR A 8 -15.84 -5.49 -3.57
C THR A 8 -15.85 -6.97 -3.91
N THR A 9 -15.08 -7.35 -4.94
CA THR A 9 -14.93 -8.76 -5.30
C THR A 9 -14.07 -9.46 -4.25
N THR A 10 -14.53 -10.61 -3.76
CA THR A 10 -13.86 -11.34 -2.68
C THR A 10 -13.48 -12.75 -3.15
N TYR A 11 -12.23 -13.16 -2.88
CA TYR A 11 -11.69 -14.49 -3.20
C TYR A 11 -11.09 -15.17 -1.97
N ASN A 12 -11.16 -16.50 -1.92
CA ASN A 12 -10.48 -17.26 -0.88
C ASN A 12 -8.97 -17.36 -1.20
N ALA A 13 -8.13 -17.38 -0.16
CA ALA A 13 -6.69 -17.64 -0.31
C ALA A 13 -6.41 -18.98 -1.03
N THR A 14 -7.32 -19.96 -0.90
CA THR A 14 -7.24 -21.23 -1.63
C THR A 14 -7.48 -21.03 -3.13
N ASP A 15 -8.37 -20.10 -3.52
CA ASP A 15 -8.63 -19.80 -4.94
C ASP A 15 -7.41 -19.18 -5.60
N LEU A 16 -6.63 -18.36 -4.89
CA LEU A 16 -5.37 -17.83 -5.40
C LEU A 16 -4.41 -18.94 -5.83
N ARG A 17 -4.36 -20.06 -5.09
CA ARG A 17 -3.46 -21.16 -5.42
C ARG A 17 -3.80 -21.82 -6.75
N PHE A 18 -5.08 -21.92 -7.10
CA PHE A 18 -5.54 -22.68 -8.27
C PHE A 18 -5.99 -21.81 -9.45
N ARG A 19 -6.30 -20.53 -9.20
CA ARG A 19 -6.96 -19.63 -10.16
C ARG A 19 -6.28 -18.27 -10.28
N LEU A 20 -5.00 -18.15 -9.89
CA LEU A 20 -4.28 -16.88 -9.88
C LEU A 20 -4.40 -16.10 -11.20
N GLY A 21 -4.19 -16.77 -12.34
CA GLY A 21 -4.27 -16.13 -13.66
C GLY A 21 -5.61 -15.45 -13.90
N ALA A 22 -6.72 -16.18 -13.72
CA ALA A 22 -8.07 -15.63 -13.90
C ALA A 22 -8.39 -14.50 -12.91
N ILE A 23 -7.87 -14.58 -11.69
CA ILE A 23 -8.03 -13.53 -10.67
C ILE A 23 -7.27 -12.26 -11.09
N LEU A 24 -6.07 -12.39 -11.64
CA LEU A 24 -5.28 -11.26 -12.16
C LEU A 24 -5.92 -10.65 -13.41
N ASP A 25 -6.43 -11.47 -14.34
CA ASP A 25 -7.15 -11.00 -15.52
C ASP A 25 -8.41 -10.21 -15.11
N GLU A 26 -9.12 -10.67 -14.08
CA GLU A 26 -10.26 -9.96 -13.53
C GLU A 26 -9.87 -8.66 -12.82
N LEU A 27 -8.77 -8.68 -12.06
CA LEU A 27 -8.22 -7.51 -11.38
C LEU A 27 -7.88 -6.40 -12.39
N ASP A 28 -7.21 -6.74 -13.48
CA ASP A 28 -6.85 -5.81 -14.54
C ASP A 28 -8.10 -5.30 -15.27
N ARG A 29 -9.03 -6.20 -15.63
CA ARG A 29 -10.28 -5.85 -16.30
C ARG A 29 -11.17 -4.92 -15.47
N ARG A 30 -11.34 -5.20 -14.17
CA ARG A 30 -12.17 -4.38 -13.27
C ARG A 30 -11.47 -3.11 -12.83
N SER A 31 -10.14 -3.09 -12.80
CA SER A 31 -9.34 -1.98 -12.27
C SER A 31 -9.79 -1.55 -10.86
N ALA A 32 -10.27 -2.52 -10.06
CA ALA A 32 -10.78 -2.31 -8.71
C ALA A 32 -10.12 -3.31 -7.73
N PRO A 33 -9.92 -2.93 -6.44
CA PRO A 33 -9.30 -3.82 -5.47
C PRO A 33 -10.13 -5.07 -5.18
N ILE A 34 -9.45 -6.20 -5.01
CA ILE A 34 -10.04 -7.49 -4.66
C ILE A 34 -9.66 -7.83 -3.20
N LEU A 35 -10.65 -8.22 -2.40
CA LEU A 35 -10.42 -8.70 -1.04
C LEU A 35 -10.06 -10.18 -1.04
N ILE A 36 -8.98 -10.54 -0.35
CA ILE A 36 -8.59 -11.93 -0.12
C ILE A 36 -8.96 -12.32 1.30
N ILE A 37 -9.73 -13.40 1.43
CA ILE A 37 -10.14 -13.98 2.71
C ILE A 37 -9.52 -15.36 2.93
N SER A 38 -9.24 -15.70 4.18
CA SER A 38 -8.87 -17.05 4.60
C SER A 38 -9.70 -17.44 5.81
N ARG A 39 -10.32 -18.63 5.77
CA ARG A 39 -11.23 -19.11 6.84
C ARG A 39 -12.25 -18.02 7.27
N SER A 40 -12.88 -17.39 6.28
CA SER A 40 -13.88 -16.31 6.45
C SER A 40 -13.36 -15.03 7.13
N LYS A 41 -12.05 -14.84 7.23
CA LYS A 41 -11.43 -13.62 7.77
C LYS A 41 -10.68 -12.85 6.67
N PRO A 42 -10.80 -11.52 6.61
CA PRO A 42 -9.96 -10.67 5.76
C PRO A 42 -8.49 -10.95 6.03
N CYS A 43 -7.73 -11.20 4.97
CA CYS A 43 -6.30 -11.50 5.06
C CYS A 43 -5.46 -10.49 4.30
N ALA A 44 -5.86 -10.13 3.08
CA ALA A 44 -5.12 -9.19 2.24
C ALA A 44 -6.03 -8.49 1.22
N TRP A 45 -5.51 -7.42 0.62
CA TRP A 45 -6.12 -6.74 -0.52
C TRP A 45 -5.18 -6.84 -1.72
N LEU A 46 -5.74 -7.16 -2.89
CA LEU A 46 -5.03 -7.19 -4.16
C LEU A 46 -5.44 -5.96 -4.98
N TYR A 47 -4.47 -5.17 -5.40
CA TYR A 47 -4.70 -3.92 -6.15
C TYR A 47 -4.22 -4.08 -7.60
N PRO A 48 -4.96 -3.55 -8.58
CA PRO A 48 -4.52 -3.56 -9.97
C PRO A 48 -3.20 -2.81 -10.10
N TYR A 49 -2.28 -3.38 -10.87
CA TYR A 49 -1.01 -2.73 -11.12
C TYR A 49 -1.24 -1.51 -12.02
N THR A 50 -1.09 -0.31 -11.46
CA THR A 50 -1.15 0.91 -12.26
C THR A 50 0.26 1.30 -12.69
N LYS A 51 0.53 1.29 -14.00
CA LYS A 51 1.73 1.92 -14.60
C LYS A 51 1.75 3.45 -14.43
N LYS A 52 0.76 4.05 -13.76
CA LYS A 52 0.86 5.44 -13.33
C LYS A 52 2.08 5.50 -12.44
N ALA A 53 3.17 6.05 -12.99
CA ALA A 53 4.32 6.48 -12.24
C ALA A 53 3.80 7.01 -10.91
N LEU A 54 4.28 6.45 -9.79
CA LEU A 54 4.27 7.16 -8.51
C LEU A 54 4.70 8.56 -8.89
N THR A 55 3.73 9.48 -8.86
CA THR A 55 3.83 10.74 -9.58
C THR A 55 5.18 11.32 -9.22
N SER A 56 6.03 11.61 -10.21
CA SER A 56 7.28 12.32 -9.91
C SER A 56 6.93 13.52 -9.03
N ALA A 57 5.77 14.14 -9.24
CA ALA A 57 5.18 15.15 -8.38
C ALA A 57 5.10 14.80 -6.88
N ALA A 58 4.76 13.59 -6.44
CA ALA A 58 4.74 13.23 -5.01
C ALA A 58 6.16 13.08 -4.43
N PHE A 59 7.07 12.46 -5.19
CA PHE A 59 8.48 12.33 -4.82
C PHE A 59 9.20 13.68 -4.86
N ASP A 60 9.00 14.47 -5.92
CA ASP A 60 9.48 15.84 -6.13
C ASP A 60 8.93 16.77 -5.06
N LYS A 61 7.65 16.64 -4.68
CA LYS A 61 7.06 17.40 -3.58
C LYS A 61 7.70 17.02 -2.26
N TRP A 62 7.87 15.73 -1.98
CA TRP A 62 8.61 15.29 -0.78
C TRP A 62 10.05 15.80 -0.78
N GLN A 63 10.76 15.72 -1.91
CA GLN A 63 12.15 16.15 -2.05
C GLN A 63 12.32 17.68 -1.93
N LYS A 64 11.37 18.47 -2.43
CA LYS A 64 11.42 19.94 -2.38
C LYS A 64 10.87 20.51 -1.07
N GLU A 65 9.83 19.92 -0.50
CA GLU A 65 9.11 20.51 0.65
C GLU A 65 9.41 19.83 1.99
N ALA A 66 9.58 18.50 2.00
CA ALA A 66 9.77 17.73 3.23
C ALA A 66 11.26 17.50 3.53
N LEU A 67 12.04 17.05 2.55
CA LEU A 67 13.46 16.73 2.73
C LEU A 67 14.30 17.89 3.28
N PRO A 68 14.12 19.17 2.88
CA PRO A 68 14.85 20.30 3.47
C PRO A 68 14.61 20.48 4.96
N LYS A 69 13.43 20.07 5.49
CA LYS A 69 13.13 20.08 6.94
C LYS A 69 13.99 19.07 7.69
N TYR A 70 14.33 17.95 7.05
CA TYR A 70 15.17 16.88 7.62
C TYR A 70 16.67 17.03 7.28
N LYS A 71 17.02 17.88 6.31
CA LYS A 71 18.40 18.15 5.87
C LYS A 71 19.29 18.75 6.97
N LYS A 72 18.72 19.14 8.11
CA LYS A 72 19.45 19.67 9.28
C LYS A 72 19.66 18.66 10.42
N ILE A 73 19.34 17.39 10.22
CA ILE A 73 19.60 16.36 11.24
C ILE A 73 20.93 15.70 10.89
N LYS A 74 21.99 16.05 11.63
CA LYS A 74 23.27 15.33 11.55
C LYS A 74 23.02 13.86 11.88
N ALA A 75 23.72 12.93 11.23
CA ALA A 75 23.54 11.49 11.41
C ALA A 75 23.50 11.05 12.89
N GLN A 76 24.34 11.65 13.75
CA GLN A 76 24.34 11.42 15.20
C GLN A 76 22.96 11.68 15.84
N LYS A 77 22.31 12.78 15.47
CA LYS A 77 21.02 13.19 16.02
C LYS A 77 19.86 12.31 15.54
N MET A 78 20.01 11.71 14.36
CA MET A 78 19.06 10.71 13.87
C MET A 78 19.19 9.38 14.63
N ILE A 79 20.42 8.96 14.93
CA ILE A 79 20.69 7.76 15.74
C ILE A 79 20.14 7.93 17.17
N GLU A 80 20.29 9.11 17.77
CA GLU A 80 19.70 9.42 19.09
C GLU A 80 18.17 9.30 19.09
N LEU A 81 17.51 9.88 18.07
CA LEU A 81 16.04 9.79 17.95
C LEU A 81 15.56 8.35 17.82
N ILE A 82 16.26 7.51 17.04
CA ILE A 82 15.93 6.08 16.88
C ILE A 82 16.10 5.34 18.21
N ARG A 83 17.14 5.65 19.00
CA ARG A 83 17.37 5.03 20.32
C ARG A 83 16.28 5.41 21.32
N ILE A 84 15.91 6.69 21.38
CA ILE A 84 14.83 7.17 22.27
C ILE A 84 13.50 6.51 21.93
N ASP A 85 13.17 6.37 20.65
CA ASP A 85 11.91 5.73 20.22
C ASP A 85 11.88 4.23 20.55
N ARG A 86 13.03 3.55 20.39
CA ARG A 86 13.19 2.13 20.77
C ARG A 86 13.03 1.92 22.27
N ASP A 87 13.62 2.79 23.10
CA ASP A 87 13.62 2.63 24.56
C ASP A 87 12.30 3.14 25.21
N ARG A 88 11.41 3.77 24.42
CA ARG A 88 10.05 4.16 24.84
C ARG A 88 8.99 3.09 24.59
N LYS A 89 9.32 2.01 23.87
CA LYS A 89 8.49 0.81 23.70
C LYS A 89 8.87 -0.24 24.73
#